data_AF-A0A4Z0RWD5-F1
#
_entry.id   AF-A0A4Z0RWD5-F1
#
_cell.length_a   1.000
_cell.length_b   1.000
_cell.length_c   1.000
_cell.angle_alpha   90.00
_cell.angle_beta   90.00
_cell.angle_gamma   90.00
#
_symmetry.space_group_name_H-M   'P 1'
#
loop_
_entity.id
_entity.type
_entity.pdbx_description
1 polymer ?
#
loop_
_entity_poly.entity_id
_entity_poly.type
_entity_poly.pdbx_seq_one_letter_code
_entity_poly.pdbx_strand_id
1 'polypeptide(L)'
;MAEDKFEQAVIEKLKSEGWDYLSEYSGVTVDRLYDHWRDILNANNRKRLEDTPLSDNEFEQVKLELTKNKTPYDAQLMLAGAGGVGTVPLNRDDGTQLELEIFYGDEVAGGHSRYEVVNQITFTDLA
;
A
#
# COMPACT_ATOMS: atom_id res chain seq x y z
N MET A 1 -13.91 -26.56 -5.19
CA MET A 1 -15.27 -26.15 -5.61
C MET A 1 -15.16 -25.35 -6.92
N ALA A 2 -16.25 -24.82 -7.48
CA ALA A 2 -16.18 -24.00 -8.70
C ALA A 2 -15.43 -22.67 -8.46
N GLU A 3 -15.62 -22.09 -7.27
CA GLU A 3 -14.99 -20.84 -6.84
C GLU A 3 -13.46 -20.98 -6.74
N ASP A 4 -12.94 -22.03 -6.10
CA ASP A 4 -11.48 -22.25 -6.02
C ASP A 4 -10.82 -22.36 -7.40
N LYS A 5 -11.50 -23.00 -8.37
CA LYS A 5 -10.99 -23.12 -9.75
C LYS A 5 -10.98 -21.76 -10.45
N PHE A 6 -12.00 -20.94 -10.21
CA PHE A 6 -12.09 -19.61 -10.77
C PHE A 6 -11.02 -18.68 -10.18
N GLU A 7 -10.84 -18.71 -8.86
CA GLU A 7 -9.80 -17.95 -8.17
C GLU A 7 -8.40 -18.28 -8.71
N GLN A 8 -8.08 -19.57 -8.83
CA GLN A 8 -6.81 -20.01 -9.41
C GLN A 8 -6.64 -19.52 -10.85
N ALA A 9 -7.68 -19.58 -11.67
CA ALA A 9 -7.62 -19.09 -13.05
C ALA A 9 -7.38 -17.56 -13.13
N VAL A 10 -7.96 -16.78 -12.21
CA VAL A 10 -7.74 -15.33 -12.14
C VAL A 10 -6.31 -15.02 -11.71
N ILE A 11 -5.79 -15.71 -10.68
CA ILE A 11 -4.40 -15.53 -10.22
C ILE A 11 -3.41 -15.86 -11.34
N GLU A 12 -3.58 -17.00 -12.02
CA GLU A 12 -2.70 -17.37 -13.14
C GLU A 12 -2.81 -16.38 -14.32
N LYS A 13 -4.00 -15.84 -14.58
CA LYS A 13 -4.16 -14.79 -15.59
C LYS A 13 -3.40 -13.52 -15.21
N LEU A 14 -3.53 -13.03 -13.99
CA LEU A 14 -2.82 -11.83 -13.52
C LEU A 14 -1.30 -12.02 -13.55
N LYS A 15 -0.80 -13.19 -13.14
CA LYS A 15 0.62 -13.55 -13.25
C LYS A 15 1.11 -13.49 -14.70
N SER A 16 0.32 -13.98 -15.65
CA SER A 16 0.67 -13.89 -17.07
C SER A 16 0.71 -12.46 -17.61
N GLU A 17 0.06 -11.51 -16.93
CA GLU A 17 0.05 -10.08 -17.24
C GLU A 17 1.06 -9.28 -16.40
N GLY A 18 1.99 -9.95 -15.70
CA GLY A 18 3.09 -9.31 -14.98
C GLY A 18 2.81 -8.94 -13.53
N TRP A 19 1.73 -9.45 -12.93
CA TRP A 19 1.48 -9.30 -11.50
C TRP A 19 2.23 -10.37 -10.69
N ASP A 20 2.85 -9.97 -9.59
CA ASP A 20 3.51 -10.88 -8.67
C ASP A 20 2.49 -11.50 -7.70
N TYR A 21 2.36 -12.82 -7.72
CA TYR A 21 1.52 -13.52 -6.74
C TYR A 21 2.31 -13.77 -5.46
N LEU A 22 1.89 -13.12 -4.38
CA LEU A 22 2.55 -13.19 -3.08
C LEU A 22 1.86 -14.22 -2.18
N SER A 23 2.23 -15.48 -2.38
CA SER A 23 1.64 -16.60 -1.65
C SER A 23 1.82 -16.52 -0.12
N GLU A 24 2.90 -15.90 0.34
CA GLU A 24 3.24 -15.71 1.75
C GLU A 24 2.38 -14.64 2.45
N TYR A 25 1.71 -13.79 1.67
CA TYR A 25 0.73 -12.81 2.12
C TYR A 25 -0.71 -13.25 1.82
N SER A 26 -0.94 -14.51 1.43
CA SER A 26 -2.26 -15.07 1.19
C SER A 26 -2.72 -15.92 2.38
N GLY A 27 -4.01 -15.86 2.74
CA GLY A 27 -4.55 -16.53 3.93
C GLY A 27 -4.15 -15.88 5.26
N VAL A 28 -3.61 -14.67 5.24
CA VAL A 28 -3.13 -13.92 6.42
C VAL A 28 -4.13 -12.86 6.87
N THR A 29 -3.85 -12.21 8.01
CA THR A 29 -4.62 -11.04 8.47
C THR A 29 -4.17 -9.77 7.77
N VAL A 30 -5.04 -8.75 7.78
CA VAL A 30 -4.74 -7.43 7.21
C VAL A 30 -3.46 -6.80 7.79
N ASP A 31 -3.10 -7.09 9.04
CA ASP A 31 -1.86 -6.59 9.68
C ASP A 31 -0.61 -6.96 8.89
N ARG A 32 -0.56 -8.17 8.31
CA ARG A 32 0.58 -8.60 7.49
C ARG A 32 0.66 -7.82 6.18
N LEU A 33 -0.47 -7.36 5.65
CA LEU A 33 -0.49 -6.48 4.49
C LEU A 33 -0.03 -5.06 4.85
N TYR A 34 -0.32 -4.59 6.07
CA TYR A 34 0.25 -3.33 6.57
C TYR A 34 1.78 -3.41 6.70
N ASP A 35 2.33 -4.52 7.20
CA ASP A 35 3.79 -4.73 7.24
C ASP A 35 4.40 -4.65 5.84
N HIS A 36 3.79 -5.35 4.86
CA HIS A 36 4.22 -5.31 3.46
C HIS A 36 4.15 -3.91 2.86
N TRP A 37 3.06 -3.19 3.13
CA TRP A 37 2.88 -1.83 2.65
C TRP A 37 3.94 -0.89 3.25
N ARG A 38 4.28 -1.04 4.54
CA ARG A 38 5.37 -0.30 5.17
C ARG A 38 6.71 -0.52 4.46
N ASP A 39 7.00 -1.76 4.06
CA ASP A 39 8.21 -2.07 3.30
C ASP A 39 8.22 -1.39 1.92
N ILE A 40 7.08 -1.37 1.24
CA ILE A 40 6.92 -0.64 -0.04
C ILE A 40 7.13 0.86 0.17
N LEU A 41 6.52 1.45 1.20
CA LEU A 41 6.67 2.86 1.52
C LEU A 41 8.13 3.22 1.81
N ASN A 42 8.82 2.42 2.61
CA ASN A 42 10.24 2.59 2.91
C ASN A 42 11.11 2.52 1.65
N ALA A 43 10.82 1.58 0.75
CA ALA A 43 11.55 1.44 -0.50
C ALA A 43 11.32 2.64 -1.43
N ASN A 44 10.06 3.03 -1.64
CA ASN A 44 9.69 4.10 -2.57
C ASN A 44 10.15 5.47 -2.07
N ASN A 45 10.09 5.69 -0.74
CA ASN A 45 10.46 6.95 -0.12
C ASN A 45 11.89 6.97 0.43
N ARG A 46 12.73 5.98 0.10
CA ARG A 46 14.08 5.81 0.68
C ARG A 46 14.91 7.10 0.73
N LYS A 47 14.90 7.88 -0.35
CA LYS A 47 15.62 9.17 -0.43
C LYS A 47 14.99 10.24 0.45
N ARG A 48 13.66 10.28 0.55
CA ARG A 48 12.91 11.24 1.39
C ARG A 48 13.08 10.95 2.86
N LEU A 49 13.25 9.67 3.19
CA LEU A 49 13.49 9.16 4.53
C LEU A 49 14.98 9.18 4.93
N GLU A 50 15.87 9.69 4.08
CA GLU A 50 17.32 9.72 4.31
C GLU A 50 17.88 8.37 4.77
N ASP A 51 17.47 7.30 4.06
CA ASP A 51 17.85 5.90 4.36
C ASP A 51 17.42 5.39 5.76
N THR A 52 16.63 6.16 6.52
CA THR A 52 16.12 5.77 7.85
C THR A 52 14.66 5.31 7.72
N PRO A 53 14.36 4.01 7.86
CA PRO A 53 13.00 3.50 7.72
C PRO A 53 12.01 4.16 8.67
N LEU A 54 10.72 4.10 8.33
CA LEU A 54 9.63 4.45 9.22
C LEU A 54 9.76 3.67 10.53
N SER A 55 9.67 4.34 11.67
CA SER A 55 9.47 3.73 12.98
C SER A 55 8.03 3.25 13.14
N ASP A 56 7.77 2.49 14.21
CA ASP A 56 6.41 1.99 14.48
C ASP A 56 5.45 3.16 14.71
N ASN A 57 5.87 4.16 15.49
CA ASN A 57 5.06 5.35 15.76
C ASN A 57 4.78 6.16 14.50
N GLU A 58 5.78 6.33 13.64
CA GLU A 58 5.64 7.02 12.36
C GLU A 58 4.67 6.29 11.43
N PHE A 59 4.75 4.96 11.37
CA PHE A 59 3.84 4.17 10.55
C PHE A 59 2.41 4.15 11.11
N GLU A 60 2.22 4.16 12.43
CA GLU A 60 0.90 4.38 13.04
C GLU A 60 0.31 5.74 12.66
N GLN A 61 1.12 6.80 12.62
CA GLN A 61 0.66 8.12 12.15
C GLN A 61 0.15 8.03 10.70
N VAL A 62 0.89 7.36 9.81
CA VAL A 62 0.46 7.15 8.41
C VAL A 62 -0.89 6.42 8.36
N LYS A 63 -1.06 5.34 9.12
CA LYS A 63 -2.34 4.62 9.20
C LYS A 63 -3.47 5.50 9.71
N LEU A 64 -3.22 6.32 10.74
CA LEU A 64 -4.21 7.26 11.28
C LEU A 64 -4.64 8.31 10.26
N GLU A 65 -3.73 8.82 9.44
CA GLU A 65 -4.07 9.74 8.34
C GLU A 65 -5.04 9.09 7.35
N LEU A 66 -4.85 7.82 7.01
CA LEU A 66 -5.79 7.09 6.13
C LEU A 66 -7.20 7.02 6.72
N THR A 67 -7.35 6.90 8.04
CA THR A 67 -8.66 6.83 8.70
C THR A 67 -9.47 8.12 8.57
N LYS A 68 -8.83 9.23 8.19
CA LYS A 68 -9.52 10.51 7.93
C LYS A 68 -10.36 10.46 6.66
N ASN A 69 -10.05 9.57 5.72
CA ASN A 69 -10.87 9.34 4.54
C ASN A 69 -12.19 8.67 4.97
N LYS A 70 -13.31 9.40 4.87
CA LYS A 70 -14.64 8.88 5.24
C LYS A 70 -15.43 8.40 4.04
N THR A 71 -15.01 8.81 2.85
CA THR A 71 -15.67 8.47 1.60
C THR A 71 -14.66 8.03 0.54
N PRO A 72 -15.08 7.27 -0.49
CA PRO A 72 -14.24 7.00 -1.66
C PRO A 72 -13.76 8.28 -2.36
N TYR A 73 -14.52 9.38 -2.28
CA TYR A 73 -14.11 10.67 -2.82
C TYR A 73 -12.93 11.27 -2.06
N ASP A 74 -12.91 11.19 -0.73
CA ASP A 74 -11.77 11.66 0.09
C ASP A 74 -10.51 10.86 -0.27
N ALA A 75 -10.64 9.53 -0.38
CA ALA A 75 -9.55 8.67 -0.80
C ALA A 75 -9.05 9.04 -2.22
N GLN A 76 -9.96 9.30 -3.17
CA GLN A 76 -9.58 9.73 -4.51
C GLN A 76 -8.85 11.09 -4.51
N LEU A 77 -9.25 12.04 -3.66
CA LEU A 77 -8.55 13.32 -3.53
C LEU A 77 -7.13 13.12 -2.97
N MET A 78 -6.99 12.28 -1.95
CA MET A 78 -5.69 11.92 -1.38
C MET A 78 -4.79 11.26 -2.44
N LEU A 79 -5.31 10.30 -3.22
CA LEU A 79 -4.55 9.62 -4.25
C LEU A 79 -4.21 10.51 -5.45
N ALA A 80 -5.11 11.42 -5.86
CA ALA A 80 -4.84 12.33 -6.96
C ALA A 80 -3.68 13.28 -6.65
N GLY A 81 -3.66 13.81 -5.42
CA GLY A 81 -2.59 14.65 -4.90
C GLY A 81 -2.19 15.82 -5.80
N ALA A 82 -1.02 16.41 -5.54
CA ALA A 82 -0.49 17.49 -6.36
C ALA A 82 0.37 16.89 -7.48
N GLY A 83 0.10 17.27 -8.73
CA GLY A 83 0.88 16.78 -9.88
C GLY A 83 0.78 15.27 -10.11
N GLY A 84 -0.32 14.64 -9.69
CA GLY A 84 -0.57 13.21 -9.89
C GLY A 84 0.07 12.29 -8.83
N VAL A 85 0.73 12.85 -7.81
CA VAL A 85 1.35 12.08 -6.73
C VAL A 85 0.57 12.27 -5.44
N GLY A 86 -0.01 11.17 -4.94
CA GLY A 86 -0.72 11.15 -3.66
C GLY A 86 0.26 11.08 -2.50
N THR A 87 0.03 11.89 -1.47
CA THR A 87 0.91 11.98 -0.30
C THR A 87 0.16 11.92 1.02
N VAL A 88 0.90 11.59 2.08
CA VAL A 88 0.45 11.65 3.48
C VAL A 88 1.46 12.48 4.29
N PRO A 89 1.01 13.47 5.09
CA PRO A 89 1.90 14.22 5.96
C PRO A 89 2.47 13.32 7.06
N LEU A 90 3.75 13.46 7.35
CA LEU A 90 4.47 12.71 8.37
C LEU A 90 5.33 13.63 9.23
N ASN A 91 5.21 13.50 10.56
CA ASN A 91 6.18 14.04 11.50
C ASN A 91 7.12 12.91 11.90
N ARG A 92 8.41 13.07 11.59
CA ARG A 92 9.46 12.14 11.95
C ARG A 92 9.76 12.19 13.45
N ASP A 93 10.32 11.12 13.99
CA ASP A 93 10.67 11.03 15.42
C ASP A 93 11.73 12.07 15.83
N ASP A 94 12.54 12.57 14.87
CA ASP A 94 13.51 13.64 15.07
C ASP A 94 12.90 15.07 14.97
N GLY A 95 11.59 15.16 14.74
CA GLY A 95 10.84 16.40 14.61
C GLY A 95 10.81 17.00 13.20
N THR A 96 11.48 16.39 12.22
CA THR A 96 11.38 16.82 10.82
C THR A 96 9.99 16.52 10.25
N GLN A 97 9.54 17.33 9.29
CA GLN A 97 8.23 17.17 8.64
C GLN A 97 8.42 16.90 7.15
N LEU A 98 7.70 15.92 6.63
CA LEU A 98 7.72 15.59 5.21
C LEU A 98 6.36 15.09 4.72
N GLU A 99 6.20 15.09 3.40
CA GLU A 99 5.11 14.42 2.71
C GLU A 99 5.61 13.07 2.20
N LEU A 100 5.03 11.99 2.70
CA LEU A 100 5.34 10.62 2.29
C LEU A 100 4.52 10.31 1.03
N GLU A 101 5.18 9.92 -0.06
CA GLU A 101 4.51 9.56 -1.30
C GLU A 101 3.92 8.15 -1.17
N ILE A 102 2.64 8.01 -1.47
CA ILE A 102 1.89 6.75 -1.33
C ILE A 102 1.29 6.25 -2.65
N PHE A 103 1.21 7.11 -3.68
CA PHE A 103 0.62 6.78 -4.97
C PHE A 103 1.18 7.64 -6.10
N TYR A 104 1.39 7.02 -7.26
CA TYR A 104 1.98 7.65 -8.44
C TYR A 104 1.03 7.49 -9.63
N GLY A 105 0.09 8.42 -9.81
CA GLY A 105 -1.00 8.31 -10.79
C GLY A 105 -0.54 8.30 -12.26
N ASP A 106 0.60 8.93 -12.55
CA ASP A 106 1.17 8.98 -13.90
C ASP A 106 2.10 7.79 -14.20
N GLU A 107 2.44 6.97 -13.20
CA GLU A 107 3.35 5.83 -13.34
C GLU A 107 2.58 4.51 -13.46
N VAL A 108 2.03 4.28 -14.64
CA VAL A 108 1.32 3.04 -15.00
C VAL A 108 2.29 2.05 -15.65
N ALA A 109 2.22 0.78 -15.21
CA ALA A 109 3.02 -0.33 -15.72
C ALA A 109 4.55 -0.15 -15.60
N GLY A 110 5.00 0.58 -14.58
CA GLY A 110 6.42 0.80 -14.29
C GLY A 110 6.64 1.87 -13.23
N GLY A 111 7.87 2.35 -13.09
CA GLY A 111 8.24 3.37 -12.11
C GLY A 111 8.29 2.81 -10.69
N HIS A 112 7.63 3.48 -9.75
CA HIS A 112 7.55 3.16 -8.33
C HIS A 112 6.33 2.26 -8.00
N SER A 113 5.42 2.09 -8.95
CA SER A 113 4.24 1.24 -8.81
C SER A 113 4.61 -0.25 -8.79
N ARG A 114 3.96 -1.01 -7.90
CA ARG A 114 4.04 -2.47 -7.83
C ARG A 114 2.68 -3.09 -8.10
N TYR A 115 2.66 -4.23 -8.78
CA TYR A 115 1.45 -4.95 -9.15
C TYR A 115 1.50 -6.33 -8.52
N GLU A 116 0.79 -6.49 -7.41
CA GLU A 116 0.88 -7.67 -6.56
C GLU A 116 -0.53 -8.23 -6.30
N VAL A 117 -0.65 -9.55 -6.24
CA VAL A 117 -1.91 -10.25 -5.99
C VAL A 117 -1.77 -11.19 -4.79
N VAL A 118 -2.77 -11.16 -3.92
CA VAL A 118 -2.93 -12.03 -2.73
C VAL A 118 -4.38 -12.48 -2.66
N ASN A 119 -4.67 -13.55 -1.91
CA ASN A 119 -6.04 -14.03 -1.74
C ASN A 119 -6.35 -14.50 -0.31
N GLN A 120 -7.64 -14.64 0.00
CA GLN A 120 -8.16 -15.16 1.28
C GLN A 120 -7.71 -14.35 2.51
N ILE A 121 -7.69 -13.03 2.41
CA ILE A 121 -7.28 -12.14 3.51
C ILE A 121 -8.38 -12.06 4.57
N THR A 122 -7.97 -12.14 5.83
CA THR A 122 -8.88 -11.98 6.98
C THR A 122 -8.79 -10.55 7.52
N PHE A 123 -9.92 -9.83 7.46
CA PHE A 123 -10.05 -8.49 8.04
C PHE A 123 -10.53 -8.60 9.49
N THR A 124 -9.76 -8.08 10.43
CA THR A 124 -10.04 -8.16 11.87
C THR A 124 -11.01 -7.08 12.35
N ASP A 125 -11.10 -5.96 11.63
CA ASP A 125 -11.75 -4.73 12.10
C ASP A 125 -13.11 -4.46 11.41
N LEU A 126 -13.59 -5.41 10.62
CA LEU A 126 -14.87 -5.34 9.88
C LEU A 126 -15.99 -6.17 10.52
N ALA A 127 -15.89 -6.43 11.83
CA ALA A 127 -16.90 -7.16 12.60
C ALA A 127 -18.13 -6.32 12.95
#